data_AF-A0A9D1T381-F1
#
_entry.id   AF-A0A9D1T381-F1
#
_cell.length_a   1.000
_cell.length_b   1.000
_cell.length_c   1.000
_cell.angle_alpha   90.00
_cell.angle_beta   90.00
_cell.angle_gamma   90.00
#
_symmetry.space_group_name_H-M   'P 1'
#
loop_
_entity.id
_entity.type
_entity.pdbx_description
1 polymer ?
#
loop_
_entity_poly.entity_id
_entity_poly.type
_entity_poly.pdbx_seq_one_letter_code
_entity_poly.pdbx_strand_id
1 'polypeptide(L)'
;MSVYIPCRRLYTEAVCQSSGLRSLRRLCEALLRLDCDIKSSSVYYSGDFCLLLSIRTRELISLLPIICEHSDRVIIGGLCSAVAAEHMIKIIDSGAARLLSD
;
A
#
# COMPACT_ATOMS: atom_id res chain seq x y z
N MET A 1 -15.51 -6.64 -9.94
CA MET A 1 -14.70 -5.93 -8.94
C MET A 1 -14.84 -4.44 -9.23
N SER A 2 -15.38 -3.66 -8.29
CA SER A 2 -15.67 -2.24 -8.50
C SER A 2 -14.75 -1.41 -7.61
N VAL A 3 -13.97 -0.51 -8.21
CA VAL A 3 -13.02 0.35 -7.48
C VAL A 3 -13.60 1.77 -7.42
N TYR A 4 -13.79 2.30 -6.21
CA TYR A 4 -14.22 3.67 -6.00
C TYR A 4 -13.02 4.56 -5.67
N ILE A 5 -12.75 5.57 -6.49
CA ILE A 5 -11.64 6.52 -6.30
C ILE A 5 -12.23 7.93 -6.11
N PRO A 6 -12.18 8.51 -4.91
CA PRO A 6 -12.68 9.86 -4.68
C PRO A 6 -11.77 10.93 -5.33
N CYS A 7 -12.25 11.58 -6.40
CA CYS A 7 -11.49 12.54 -7.23
C CYS A 7 -11.02 13.85 -6.54
N ARG A 8 -11.32 14.08 -5.26
CA ARG A 8 -10.95 15.33 -4.55
C ARG A 8 -9.63 15.26 -3.78
N ARG A 9 -8.99 14.09 -3.65
CA ARG A 9 -7.73 13.93 -2.90
C ARG A 9 -6.54 13.80 -3.85
N LEU A 10 -5.46 14.54 -3.57
CA LEU A 10 -4.20 14.45 -4.33
C LEU A 10 -3.51 13.07 -4.17
N TYR A 11 -3.65 12.48 -2.98
CA TYR A 11 -3.15 11.16 -2.64
C TYR A 11 -4.29 10.29 -2.14
N THR A 12 -4.26 9.01 -2.52
CA THR A 12 -5.19 7.98 -2.06
C THR A 12 -4.42 6.96 -1.25
N GLU A 13 -5.04 6.49 -0.18
CA GLU A 13 -4.45 5.45 0.67
C GLU A 13 -4.87 4.07 0.15
N ALA A 14 -3.93 3.14 0.19
CA ALA A 14 -4.15 1.74 -0.11
C ALA A 14 -3.54 0.88 0.99
N VAL A 15 -4.29 -0.10 1.49
CA VAL A 15 -3.78 -1.17 2.35
C VAL A 15 -3.68 -2.41 1.51
N CYS A 16 -2.47 -2.94 1.41
CA CYS A 16 -2.10 -4.10 0.61
C CYS A 16 -1.72 -5.21 1.58
N GLN A 17 -2.59 -6.21 1.72
CA GLN A 17 -2.33 -7.36 2.58
C GLN A 17 -1.64 -8.46 1.78
N SER A 18 -0.59 -9.03 2.33
CA SER A 18 0.13 -10.16 1.77
C SER A 18 0.39 -11.20 2.85
N SER A 19 0.14 -12.46 2.52
CA SER A 19 0.38 -13.67 3.34
C SER A 19 1.85 -13.92 3.69
N GLY A 20 2.78 -13.12 3.14
CA GLY A 20 4.19 -13.21 3.51
C GLY A 20 5.03 -12.02 3.08
N LEU A 21 6.15 -11.83 3.79
CA LEU A 21 7.13 -10.75 3.56
C LEU A 21 7.71 -10.77 2.13
N ARG A 22 7.82 -11.96 1.51
CA ARG A 22 8.36 -12.09 0.15
C ARG A 22 7.46 -11.41 -0.90
N SER A 23 6.15 -11.57 -0.80
CA SER A 23 5.20 -10.92 -1.73
C SER A 23 5.16 -9.41 -1.48
N LEU A 24 5.21 -9.01 -0.20
CA LEU A 24 5.30 -7.60 0.20
C LEU A 24 6.56 -6.92 -0.37
N ARG A 25 7.71 -7.60 -0.31
CA ARG A 25 8.98 -7.13 -0.88
C ARG A 25 8.88 -6.97 -2.40
N ARG A 26 8.33 -7.97 -3.11
CA ARG A 26 8.11 -7.89 -4.56
C ARG A 26 7.21 -6.72 -4.95
N LEU A 27 6.15 -6.46 -4.18
CA LEU A 27 5.30 -5.30 -4.37
C LEU A 27 6.11 -4.00 -4.24
N CYS A 28 6.91 -3.87 -3.18
CA CYS A 28 7.75 -2.68 -2.95
C CYS A 28 8.76 -2.46 -4.09
N GLU A 29 9.44 -3.52 -4.53
CA GLU A 29 10.36 -3.48 -5.67
C GLU A 29 9.66 -3.05 -6.96
N ALA A 30 8.47 -3.60 -7.24
CA ALA A 30 7.70 -3.26 -8.43
C ALA A 30 7.24 -1.79 -8.41
N LEU A 31 6.79 -1.29 -7.27
CA LEU A 31 6.39 0.11 -7.10
C LEU A 31 7.58 1.05 -7.35
N LEU A 32 8.75 0.79 -6.78
CA LEU A 32 9.92 1.65 -6.98
C LEU A 32 10.46 1.63 -8.41
N ARG A 33 10.38 0.49 -9.11
CA ARG A 33 10.78 0.41 -10.53
C ARG A 33 9.93 1.29 -11.45
N LEU A 34 8.71 1.58 -11.07
CA LEU A 34 7.77 2.40 -11.83
C LEU A 34 7.90 3.90 -11.51
N ASP A 35 8.85 4.27 -10.64
CA ASP A 35 9.06 5.65 -10.19
C ASP A 35 7.77 6.31 -9.68
N CYS A 36 6.96 5.55 -8.93
CA CYS A 36 5.67 6.05 -8.46
C CYS A 36 5.82 7.07 -7.32
N ASP A 37 4.95 8.08 -7.32
CA ASP A 37 4.94 9.13 -6.31
C ASP A 37 4.27 8.63 -5.02
N ILE A 38 5.07 7.93 -4.20
CA ILE A 38 4.70 7.44 -2.88
C ILE A 38 4.99 8.52 -1.84
N LYS A 39 3.93 9.15 -1.32
CA LYS A 39 4.03 10.12 -0.23
C LYS A 39 4.44 9.48 1.09
N SER A 40 3.88 8.30 1.40
CA SER A 40 4.22 7.55 2.60
C SER A 40 3.99 6.06 2.42
N SER A 41 4.80 5.25 3.11
CA SER A 41 4.65 3.79 3.16
C SER A 41 4.98 3.28 4.56
N SER A 42 4.13 2.42 5.11
CA SER A 42 4.27 1.87 6.46
C SER A 42 3.86 0.40 6.46
N VAL A 43 4.43 -0.41 7.35
CA VAL A 43 4.05 -1.83 7.50
C VAL A 43 3.35 -2.04 8.83
N TYR A 44 2.24 -2.76 8.76
CA TYR A 44 1.44 -3.18 9.88
C TYR A 44 1.32 -4.71 9.92
N TYR A 45 0.99 -5.24 11.09
CA TYR A 45 0.73 -6.65 11.31
C TYR A 45 -0.58 -6.85 12.08
N SER A 46 -1.45 -7.71 11.54
CA SER A 46 -2.74 -8.09 12.15
C SER A 46 -3.06 -9.56 11.83
N GLY A 47 -2.10 -10.44 12.10
CA GLY A 47 -2.14 -11.84 11.68
C GLY A 47 -1.47 -12.07 10.31
N ASP A 48 -1.54 -11.08 9.43
CA ASP A 48 -0.78 -11.00 8.18
C ASP A 48 -0.05 -9.66 8.07
N PHE A 49 0.93 -9.58 7.15
CA PHE A 49 1.63 -8.34 6.85
C PHE A 49 0.81 -7.45 5.91
N CYS A 50 0.65 -6.19 6.30
CA CYS A 50 -0.08 -5.18 5.55
C CYS A 50 0.85 -4.00 5.22
N LEU A 51 0.98 -3.67 3.94
CA LEU A 51 1.63 -2.45 3.48
C LEU A 51 0.58 -1.37 3.29
N LEU A 52 0.66 -0.33 4.11
CA LEU A 52 -0.11 0.90 3.92
C LEU A 52 0.69 1.83 3.01
N LEU A 53 0.09 2.26 1.91
CA LEU A 53 0.66 3.19 0.94
C LEU A 53 -0.20 4.44 0.85
N SER A 54 0.43 5.60 0.70
CA SER A 54 -0.21 6.82 0.23
C SER A 54 0.40 7.19 -1.11
N ILE A 55 -0.36 6.99 -2.19
CA ILE A 55 0.10 7.14 -3.58
C ILE A 55 -0.70 8.23 -4.26
N ARG A 56 -0.09 8.94 -5.20
CA ARG A 56 -0.77 9.97 -5.97
C ARG A 56 -1.99 9.38 -6.70
N THR A 57 -3.16 9.97 -6.47
CA THR A 57 -4.46 9.42 -6.90
C THR A 57 -4.52 9.14 -8.42
N ARG A 58 -3.89 9.99 -9.23
CA ARG A 58 -3.88 9.83 -10.70
C ARG A 58 -3.07 8.61 -11.17
N GLU A 59 -2.10 8.16 -10.39
CA GLU A 59 -1.22 7.01 -10.71
C GLU A 59 -1.80 5.69 -10.21
N LEU A 60 -2.77 5.75 -9.29
CA LEU A 60 -3.38 4.57 -8.70
C LEU A 60 -3.99 3.63 -9.75
N ILE A 61 -4.64 4.17 -10.78
CA ILE A 61 -5.28 3.35 -11.83
C ILE A 61 -4.24 2.51 -12.57
N SER A 62 -3.08 3.07 -12.90
CA SER A 62 -2.00 2.35 -13.56
C SER A 62 -1.27 1.37 -12.65
N LEU A 63 -1.24 1.64 -11.34
CA LEU A 63 -0.54 0.81 -10.35
C LEU A 63 -1.41 -0.34 -9.81
N LEU A 64 -2.73 -0.20 -9.88
CA LEU A 64 -3.71 -1.17 -9.39
C LEU A 64 -3.42 -2.63 -9.83
N PRO A 65 -3.14 -2.93 -11.11
CA PRO A 65 -2.84 -4.29 -11.53
C PRO A 65 -1.64 -4.90 -10.77
N ILE A 66 -0.59 -4.11 -10.57
CA ILE A 66 0.65 -4.54 -9.93
C ILE A 66 0.46 -4.69 -8.42
N ILE A 67 -0.30 -3.79 -7.81
CA ILE A 67 -0.69 -3.90 -6.41
C ILE A 67 -1.48 -5.19 -6.19
N CYS A 68 -2.45 -5.47 -7.05
CA CYS A 68 -3.27 -6.68 -6.97
C CYS A 68 -2.49 -7.97 -7.31
N GLU A 69 -1.47 -7.92 -8.16
CA GLU A 69 -0.63 -9.09 -8.51
C GLU A 69 0.19 -9.59 -7.31
N HIS A 70 0.58 -8.69 -6.41
CA HIS A 70 1.45 -9.01 -5.27
C HIS A 70 0.74 -8.97 -3.91
N SER A 71 -0.57 -8.73 -3.91
CA SER A 71 -1.38 -8.64 -2.70
C SER A 71 -2.55 -9.61 -2.75
N ASP A 72 -2.79 -10.31 -1.64
CA ASP A 72 -3.95 -11.18 -1.51
C ASP A 72 -5.24 -10.36 -1.39
N ARG A 73 -5.16 -9.19 -0.76
CA ARG A 73 -6.25 -8.24 -0.62
C ARG A 73 -5.76 -6.81 -0.70
N VAL A 74 -6.56 -5.94 -1.33
CA VAL A 74 -6.27 -4.53 -1.48
C VAL A 74 -7.51 -3.73 -1.08
N ILE A 75 -7.35 -2.81 -0.14
CA ILE A 75 -8.40 -1.86 0.27
C ILE A 75 -7.92 -0.46 -0.09
N ILE A 76 -8.72 0.26 -0.84
CA ILE A 76 -8.41 1.63 -1.28
C ILE A 76 -9.46 2.56 -0.71
N GLY A 77 -9.01 3.66 -0.11
CA GLY A 77 -9.93 4.61 0.47
C GLY A 77 -9.24 5.83 1.06
N GLY A 78 -10.08 6.71 1.60
CA GLY A 78 -9.61 7.73 2.51
C GLY A 78 -9.95 7.30 3.92
N LEU A 79 -8.95 7.22 4.82
CA LEU A 79 -9.00 6.76 6.23
C LEU A 79 -8.38 5.37 6.48
N CYS A 80 -7.71 4.77 5.50
CA CYS A 80 -7.03 3.50 5.71
C CYS A 80 -5.93 3.60 6.77
N SER A 81 -5.24 4.74 6.86
CA SER A 81 -4.20 4.98 7.86
C SER A 81 -4.73 5.02 9.29
N ALA A 82 -5.87 5.69 9.51
CA ALA A 82 -6.50 5.78 10.82
C ALA A 82 -6.98 4.40 11.30
N VAL A 83 -7.67 3.65 10.43
CA VAL A 83 -8.15 2.29 10.73
C VAL A 83 -6.99 1.34 11.00
N ALA A 84 -5.92 1.40 10.20
CA ALA A 84 -4.73 0.57 10.43
C ALA A 84 -4.03 0.91 11.76
N ALA A 85 -3.95 2.20 12.12
CA ALA A 85 -3.35 2.63 13.38
C ALA A 85 -4.18 2.22 14.61
N GLU A 86 -5.50 2.12 14.47
CA GLU A 86 -6.40 1.73 15.56
C GLU A 86 -6.44 0.21 15.80
N HIS A 87 -6.33 -0.59 14.73
CA HIS A 87 -6.59 -2.03 14.80
C HIS A 87 -5.38 -2.93 14.50
N MET A 88 -4.25 -2.39 14.06
CA MET A 88 -3.08 -3.19 13.67
C MET A 88 -1.80 -2.73 14.37
N ILE A 89 -0.85 -3.65 14.56
CA ILE A 89 0.45 -3.33 15.15
C ILE A 89 1.35 -2.75 14.08
N LYS A 90 1.84 -1.52 14.26
CA LYS A 90 2.78 -0.89 13.35
C LYS A 90 4.18 -1.46 13.53
N ILE A 91 4.75 -2.04 12.48
CA ILE A 91 6.09 -2.64 12.44
C ILE A 91 7.11 -1.65 11.89
N ILE A 92 6.76 -0.96 10.78
CA ILE A 92 7.61 0.05 10.13
C ILE A 92 6.83 1.36 10.06
N ASP A 93 7.38 2.41 10.65
CA ASP A 93 6.69 3.68 10.83
C ASP A 93 6.56 4.46 9.51
N SER A 94 7.64 4.56 8.74
CA SER A 94 7.66 5.23 7.43
C SER A 94 8.76 4.65 6.52
N GLY A 95 8.67 4.92 5.21
CA GLY A 95 9.68 4.52 4.23
C GLY A 95 9.72 3.01 3.95
N ALA A 96 8.68 2.25 4.32
CA ALA A 96 8.65 0.81 4.19
C ALA A 96 8.92 0.31 2.76
N ALA A 97 8.40 1.01 1.75
CA ALA A 97 8.60 0.63 0.35
C ALA A 97 10.09 0.60 -0.04
N ARG A 98 10.89 1.54 0.48
CA ARG A 98 12.34 1.58 0.25
C ARG A 98 13.08 0.57 1.12
N LEU A 99 12.70 0.48 2.41
CA LEU A 99 13.36 -0.42 3.34
C LEU A 99 13.24 -1.90 2.96
N LEU A 100 12.09 -2.28 2.37
CA LEU A 100 11.83 -3.67 1.99
C LEU A 100 12.36 -4.03 0.60
N SER A 101 12.66 -3.05 -0.25
CA SER A 101 13.17 -3.27 -1.60
C SER A 101 14.69 -3.45 -1.67
N ASP A 102 15.41 -2.98 -0.65
CA ASP A 102 16.87 -3.17 -0.49
C ASP A 102 17.19 -4.64 -0.13
#